data_AF-A0A3D4BYK7-F1
#
_entry.id   AF-A0A3D4BYK7-F1
#
_cell.length_a   1.000
_cell.length_b   1.000
_cell.length_c   1.000
_cell.angle_alpha   90.00
_cell.angle_beta   90.00
_cell.angle_gamma   90.00
#
_symmetry.space_group_name_H-M   'P 1'
#
loop_
_entity.id
_entity.type
_entity.pdbx_description
1 polymer ?
#
loop_
_entity_poly.entity_id
_entity_poly.type
_entity_poly.pdbx_seq_one_letter_code
_entity_poly.pdbx_strand_id
1 'polypeptide(L)'
;MWNLRDTITQVKNAFSQALQSIPEFVKLDAKEKGKVIDANFKSLVKDLMKEFGMIPGEDYEDDTRNNEPGADFVILSERANNLMKDLLDGKITVVKEHTRVSKAGNTYTVIAHYRKIA
;
A
#
# COMPACT_ATOMS: atom_id res chain seq x y z
N MET A 1 -16.22 -15.05 -8.23
CA MET A 1 -16.73 -14.16 -7.17
C MET A 1 -15.50 -13.53 -6.52
N TRP A 2 -15.39 -12.20 -6.50
CA TRP A 2 -14.21 -11.51 -5.95
C TRP A 2 -14.23 -11.62 -4.42
N ASN A 3 -13.15 -12.15 -3.83
CA ASN A 3 -12.99 -12.26 -2.38
C ASN A 3 -11.82 -11.39 -1.93
N LEU A 4 -12.13 -10.23 -1.36
CA LEU A 4 -11.16 -9.27 -0.84
C LEU A 4 -10.13 -9.91 0.10
N ARG A 5 -10.57 -10.88 0.91
CA ARG A 5 -9.69 -11.58 1.85
C ARG A 5 -8.60 -12.36 1.12
N ASP A 6 -8.97 -13.10 0.09
CA ASP A 6 -8.02 -13.93 -0.68
C ASP A 6 -7.05 -13.05 -1.46
N THR A 7 -7.53 -11.93 -2.01
CA THR A 7 -6.67 -10.96 -2.71
C THR A 7 -5.67 -10.30 -1.77
N ILE A 8 -6.09 -9.89 -0.56
CA ILE A 8 -5.19 -9.33 0.45
C ILE A 8 -4.14 -10.37 0.86
N THR A 9 -4.52 -11.64 1.04
CA THR A 9 -3.57 -12.72 1.33
C THR A 9 -2.54 -12.89 0.22
N GLN A 10 -2.94 -12.82 -1.05
CA GLN A 10 -2.01 -12.88 -2.17
C GLN A 10 -1.02 -11.71 -2.18
N VAL A 11 -1.48 -10.48 -1.90
CA VAL A 11 -0.59 -9.31 -1.81
C VAL A 11 0.39 -9.46 -0.65
N LYS A 12 -0.07 -9.88 0.54
CA LYS A 12 0.82 -10.13 1.69
C LYS A 12 1.87 -11.20 1.38
N ASN A 13 1.51 -12.24 0.64
CA ASN A 13 2.45 -13.28 0.22
C ASN A 13 3.48 -12.77 -0.78
N ALA A 14 3.06 -12.01 -1.80
CA ALA A 14 3.98 -11.40 -2.76
C ALA A 14 4.96 -10.42 -2.06
N PHE A 15 4.45 -9.66 -1.09
CA PHE A 15 5.28 -8.78 -0.27
C PHE A 15 6.27 -9.57 0.58
N SER A 16 5.82 -10.65 1.24
CA SER A 16 6.70 -11.56 2.00
C SER A 16 7.82 -12.14 1.13
N GLN A 17 7.51 -12.55 -0.10
CA GLN A 17 8.50 -13.05 -1.06
C GLN A 17 9.51 -11.98 -1.45
N ALA A 18 9.06 -10.75 -1.72
CA ALA A 18 9.95 -9.63 -2.04
C ALA A 18 10.90 -9.30 -0.89
N LEU A 19 10.46 -9.45 0.37
CA LEU A 19 11.27 -9.20 1.55
C LEU A 19 12.29 -10.31 1.86
N GLN A 20 12.22 -11.48 1.19
CA GLN A 20 13.20 -12.57 1.40
C GLN A 20 14.62 -12.20 0.98
N SER A 21 14.80 -11.16 0.16
CA SER A 21 16.13 -10.64 -0.19
C SER A 21 16.77 -9.80 0.92
N ILE A 22 16.05 -9.50 2.01
CA ILE A 22 16.52 -8.66 3.12
C ILE A 22 17.02 -9.54 4.27
N PRO A 23 18.33 -9.59 4.57
CA PRO A 23 18.91 -10.48 5.58
C PRO A 23 18.30 -10.30 6.97
N GLU A 24 17.95 -9.07 7.34
CA GLU A 24 17.32 -8.73 8.62
C GLU A 24 15.90 -9.32 8.71
N PHE A 25 15.14 -9.28 7.61
CA PHE A 25 13.80 -9.86 7.55
C PHE A 25 13.82 -11.38 7.65
N VAL A 26 14.78 -12.03 6.98
CA VAL A 26 14.91 -13.49 6.98
C VAL A 26 15.16 -14.05 8.39
N LYS A 27 15.91 -13.30 9.22
CA LYS A 27 16.24 -13.66 10.61
C LYS A 27 15.07 -13.58 11.59
N LEU A 28 13.98 -12.91 11.21
CA LEU A 28 12.79 -12.76 12.06
C LEU A 28 12.00 -14.08 12.17
N ASP A 29 11.34 -14.28 13.30
CA ASP A 29 10.37 -15.37 13.46
C ASP A 29 9.08 -15.13 12.64
N ALA A 30 8.21 -16.13 12.56
CA ALA A 30 6.98 -16.03 11.75
C ALA A 30 6.03 -14.92 12.23
N LYS A 31 5.97 -14.65 13.53
CA LYS A 31 5.11 -13.62 14.12
C LYS A 31 5.67 -12.22 13.84
N GLU A 32 6.98 -12.06 13.99
CA GLU A 32 7.71 -10.83 13.67
C GLU A 32 7.63 -10.50 12.18
N LYS A 33 7.81 -11.49 11.29
CA LYS A 33 7.59 -11.36 9.85
C LYS A 33 6.18 -10.87 9.55
N GLY A 34 5.18 -11.47 10.20
CA GLY A 34 3.79 -11.06 10.09
C GLY A 34 3.59 -9.58 10.44
N LYS A 35 4.15 -9.11 11.56
CA LYS A 35 4.09 -7.70 11.97
C LYS A 35 4.75 -6.76 10.96
N VAL A 36 5.92 -7.12 10.45
CA VAL A 36 6.66 -6.29 9.47
C VAL A 36 5.90 -6.21 8.15
N ILE A 37 5.35 -7.32 7.65
CA ILE A 37 4.53 -7.32 6.45
C ILE A 37 3.30 -6.43 6.65
N ASP A 38 2.61 -6.59 7.78
CA ASP A 38 1.38 -5.87 8.05
C ASP A 38 1.61 -4.36 8.19
N ALA A 39 2.64 -3.96 8.94
CA ALA A 39 3.02 -2.56 9.11
C ALA A 39 3.39 -1.89 7.77
N ASN A 40 4.16 -2.58 6.93
CA ASN A 40 4.54 -2.04 5.62
C ASN A 40 3.35 -1.98 4.66
N PHE A 41 2.51 -3.02 4.62
CA PHE A 41 1.29 -3.02 3.81
C PHE A 41 0.37 -1.87 4.22
N LYS A 42 0.19 -1.68 5.52
CA LYS A 42 -0.58 -0.56 6.09
C LYS A 42 0.00 0.80 5.69
N SER A 43 1.32 0.97 5.75
CA SER A 43 1.98 2.20 5.28
C SER A 43 1.70 2.46 3.79
N LEU A 44 1.83 1.45 2.93
CA LEU A 44 1.57 1.57 1.49
C LEU A 44 0.12 1.98 1.20
N VAL A 45 -0.84 1.36 1.90
CA VAL A 45 -2.26 1.71 1.74
C VAL A 45 -2.52 3.12 2.24
N LYS A 46 -1.91 3.54 3.35
CA LYS A 46 -2.05 4.91 3.87
C LYS A 46 -1.48 5.95 2.90
N ASP A 47 -0.32 5.69 2.31
CA ASP A 47 0.30 6.56 1.32
C ASP A 47 -0.57 6.67 0.07
N LEU A 48 -1.12 5.55 -0.42
CA LEU A 48 -2.09 5.53 -1.50
C LEU A 48 -3.33 6.40 -1.19
N MET A 49 -3.93 6.20 -0.02
CA MET A 49 -5.11 6.97 0.41
C MET A 49 -4.80 8.47 0.43
N LYS A 50 -3.64 8.85 0.98
CA LYS A 50 -3.21 10.25 1.05
C LYS A 50 -3.00 10.87 -0.34
N GLU A 51 -2.32 10.17 -1.25
CA GLU A 51 -2.06 10.67 -2.60
C GLU A 51 -3.33 10.86 -3.43
N PHE A 52 -4.36 10.06 -3.18
CA PHE A 52 -5.67 10.19 -3.81
C PHE A 52 -6.65 11.08 -3.03
N GLY A 53 -6.17 11.81 -2.02
CA GLY A 53 -6.95 12.82 -1.29
C GLY A 53 -8.02 12.27 -0.36
N MET A 54 -7.83 11.05 0.16
CA MET A 54 -8.73 10.44 1.13
C MET A 54 -8.51 11.02 2.53
N ILE A 55 -9.62 11.20 3.26
CA ILE A 55 -9.69 11.89 4.54
C ILE A 55 -9.75 10.84 5.68
N PRO A 56 -8.79 10.87 6.63
CA PRO A 56 -8.87 10.03 7.83
C PRO A 56 -10.14 10.30 8.64
N GLY A 57 -10.81 9.25 9.10
CA GLY A 57 -12.07 9.33 9.85
C GLY A 57 -13.33 9.45 8.97
N GLU A 58 -13.20 9.76 7.68
CA GLU A 58 -14.30 9.77 6.72
C GLU A 58 -14.18 8.62 5.70
N ASP A 59 -12.98 8.44 5.16
CA ASP A 59 -12.70 7.46 4.11
C ASP A 59 -12.04 6.19 4.62
N TYR A 60 -11.20 6.33 5.64
CA TYR A 60 -10.52 5.23 6.29
C TYR A 60 -10.22 5.56 7.75
N GLU A 61 -10.10 4.53 8.56
CA GLU A 61 -9.68 4.61 9.96
C GLU A 61 -8.39 3.84 10.16
N ASP A 62 -7.45 4.48 10.84
CA ASP A 62 -6.09 4.01 11.10
C ASP A 62 -5.81 4.07 12.62
N ASP A 63 -6.76 3.62 13.46
CA ASP A 63 -6.51 3.45 14.90
C ASP A 63 -7.62 2.69 15.64
N THR A 64 -7.83 1.40 15.34
CA THR A 64 -8.51 0.54 16.33
C THR A 64 -7.44 0.16 17.36
N ARG A 65 -7.54 0.73 18.56
CA ARG A 65 -6.66 0.52 19.73
C ARG A 65 -5.89 -0.81 19.68
N ASN A 66 -4.58 -0.76 19.96
CA ASN A 66 -3.59 -1.86 20.02
C ASN A 66 -4.00 -3.19 20.71
N ASN A 67 -5.19 -3.31 21.30
CA ASN A 67 -5.69 -4.45 22.07
C ASN A 67 -7.04 -5.04 21.59
N GLU A 68 -7.63 -4.57 20.49
CA GLU A 68 -8.84 -5.21 19.95
C GLU A 68 -8.51 -6.18 18.79
N PRO A 69 -9.05 -7.41 18.75
CA PRO A 69 -8.76 -8.41 17.72
C PRO A 69 -9.37 -8.09 16.33
N GLY A 70 -9.61 -6.81 16.02
CA GLY A 70 -10.38 -6.37 14.86
C GLY A 70 -9.66 -5.29 14.07
N ALA A 71 -8.92 -5.72 13.05
CA ALA A 71 -8.44 -4.94 11.89
C ALA A 71 -7.89 -3.52 12.16
N ASP A 72 -6.55 -3.42 12.22
CA ASP A 72 -5.77 -2.19 12.39
C ASP A 72 -5.95 -1.11 11.28
N PHE A 73 -6.72 -1.39 10.22
CA PHE A 73 -7.02 -0.45 9.14
C PHE A 73 -8.39 -0.78 8.53
N VAL A 74 -9.30 0.19 8.55
CA VAL A 74 -10.70 0.01 8.10
C VAL A 74 -11.02 0.99 7.00
N ILE A 75 -11.67 0.52 5.94
CA ILE A 75 -12.20 1.35 4.86
C ILE A 75 -13.64 1.75 5.22
N LEU A 76 -13.91 3.06 5.25
CA LEU A 76 -15.18 3.61 5.69
C LEU A 76 -16.07 4.10 4.53
N SER A 77 -15.47 4.56 3.43
CA SER A 77 -16.22 5.14 2.30
C SER A 77 -16.21 4.27 1.04
N GLU A 78 -17.22 4.47 0.20
CA GLU A 78 -17.30 3.82 -1.11
C GLU A 78 -16.17 4.27 -2.05
N ARG A 79 -15.74 5.54 -2.00
CA ARG A 79 -14.62 6.00 -2.84
C ARG A 79 -13.30 5.34 -2.42
N ALA A 80 -13.06 5.15 -1.13
CA ALA A 80 -11.87 4.46 -0.65
C ALA A 80 -11.91 2.97 -0.99
N ASN A 81 -13.09 2.34 -0.91
CA ASN A 81 -13.27 0.97 -1.37
C ASN A 81 -13.01 0.82 -2.89
N ASN A 82 -13.50 1.77 -3.69
CA ASN A 82 -13.24 1.77 -5.13
C ASN A 82 -11.78 2.04 -5.46
N LEU A 83 -11.09 2.90 -4.70
CA LEU A 83 -9.65 3.10 -4.82
C LEU A 83 -8.87 1.81 -4.57
N MET A 84 -9.25 1.04 -3.53
CA MET A 84 -8.62 -0.24 -3.23
C MET A 84 -8.92 -1.29 -4.29
N LYS A 85 -10.14 -1.32 -4.86
CA LYS A 85 -10.42 -2.18 -6.02
C LYS A 85 -9.56 -1.79 -7.22
N ASP A 86 -9.44 -0.50 -7.53
CA ASP A 86 -8.60 -0.04 -8.62
C ASP A 86 -7.13 -0.41 -8.42
N LEU A 87 -6.62 -0.35 -7.17
CA LEU A 87 -5.29 -0.84 -6.84
C LEU A 87 -5.14 -2.34 -7.14
N LEU A 88 -6.08 -3.16 -6.64
CA LEU A 88 -6.03 -4.62 -6.74
C LEU A 88 -6.28 -5.12 -8.17
N ASP A 89 -7.07 -4.38 -8.96
CA ASP A 89 -7.31 -4.64 -10.37
C ASP A 89 -6.12 -4.24 -11.27
N GLY A 90 -5.05 -3.65 -10.69
CA GLY A 90 -3.90 -3.16 -11.44
C GLY A 90 -4.16 -1.88 -12.23
N LYS A 91 -5.25 -1.15 -11.92
CA LYS A 91 -5.57 0.16 -12.51
C LYS A 91 -4.80 1.31 -11.85
N ILE A 92 -4.04 1.01 -10.81
CA ILE A 92 -3.10 1.93 -10.16
C ILE A 92 -1.71 1.30 -10.24
N THR A 93 -0.73 2.08 -10.70
CA THR A 93 0.68 1.69 -10.77
C THR A 93 1.54 2.62 -9.93
N VAL A 94 2.72 2.12 -9.54
CA VAL A 94 3.73 2.90 -8.82
C VAL A 94 4.75 3.44 -9.82
N VAL A 95 4.82 4.77 -9.92
CA VAL A 95 5.90 5.45 -10.64
C VAL A 95 7.09 5.54 -9.69
N LYS A 96 8.19 4.88 -10.04
CA LYS A 96 9.44 4.96 -9.27
C LYS A 96 10.08 6.33 -9.44
N GLU A 97 10.80 6.77 -8.41
CA GLU A 97 11.61 7.98 -8.51
C GLU A 97 12.60 7.86 -9.67
N HIS A 98 12.69 8.90 -10.49
CA HIS A 98 13.66 8.96 -11.58
C HIS A 98 13.95 10.39 -12.01
N THR A 99 15.15 10.60 -12.53
CA THR A 99 15.59 11.87 -13.09
C THR A 99 15.15 11.99 -14.55
N ARG A 100 14.60 13.15 -14.92
CA ARG A 100 14.26 13.49 -16.31
C ARG A 100 14.94 14.76 -16.74
N VAL A 101 15.22 14.84 -18.04
CA VAL A 101 15.65 16.07 -18.71
C VAL A 101 14.47 16.61 -19.50
N SER A 102 14.12 17.88 -19.26
CA SER A 102 13.07 18.58 -19.99
C SER A 102 13.48 18.87 -21.43
N LYS A 103 12.51 19.21 -22.28
CA LYS A 103 12.79 19.66 -23.66
C LYS A 103 13.69 20.91 -23.72
N ALA A 104 13.75 21.69 -22.64
CA ALA A 104 14.61 22.87 -22.50
C ALA A 104 16.00 22.55 -21.92
N GLY A 105 16.34 21.27 -21.69
CA GLY A 105 17.63 20.85 -21.15
C GLY A 105 17.74 20.88 -19.62
N ASN A 106 16.72 21.38 -18.92
CA ASN A 106 16.71 21.39 -17.44
C ASN A 106 16.44 19.99 -16.87
N THR A 107 17.24 19.60 -15.88
CA THR A 107 17.07 18.34 -15.14
C THR A 107 16.11 18.52 -13.97
N TYR A 108 15.17 17.60 -13.81
CA TYR A 108 14.28 17.56 -12.64
C TYR A 108 14.07 16.11 -12.17
N THR A 109 13.87 15.95 -10.86
CA THR A 109 13.58 14.66 -10.24
C THR A 109 12.08 14.46 -10.14
N VAL A 110 11.58 13.38 -10.71
CA VAL A 110 10.19 12.94 -10.49
C VAL A 110 10.19 12.09 -9.23
N ILE A 111 9.52 12.57 -8.18
CA ILE A 111 9.35 11.83 -6.93
C ILE A 111 8.45 10.61 -7.18
N ALA A 112 8.71 9.52 -6.47
CA ALA A 112 7.87 8.33 -6.53
C ALA A 112 6.43 8.66 -6.12
N HIS A 113 5.44 8.16 -6.87
CA HIS A 113 4.02 8.40 -6.62
C HIS A 113 3.16 7.30 -7.26
N TYR A 114 1.92 7.19 -6.81
CA TYR A 114 0.88 6.36 -7.42
C TYR A 114 0.24 7.08 -8.60
N ARG A 115 -0.05 6.33 -9.66
CA ARG A 115 -0.70 6.83 -10.87
C ARG A 115 -1.82 5.90 -11.30
N LYS A 116 -3.01 6.45 -11.55
CA LYS A 116 -4.10 5.73 -12.20
C LYS A 116 -3.82 5.59 -13.70
N ILE A 117 -3.91 4.37 -14.23
CA ILE A 117 -3.50 4.05 -15.62
C ILE A 117 -4.64 4.07 -16.64
N ALA A 118 -5.88 4.27 -16.17
CA ALA A 118 -7.15 4.24 -16.93
C ALA A 118 -7.51 2.86 -17.48
#